data_AF-A0A950W5C1-F1
#
_entry.id   AF-A0A950W5C1-F1
#
_cell.length_a   1.000
_cell.length_b   1.000
_cell.length_c   1.000
_cell.angle_alpha   90.00
_cell.angle_beta   90.00
_cell.angle_gamma   90.00
#
_symmetry.space_group_name_H-M   'P 1'
#
loop_
_entity.id
_entity.type
_entity.pdbx_description
1 polymer ?
#
loop_
_entity_poly.entity_id
_entity_poly.type
_entity_poly.pdbx_seq_one_letter_code
_entity_poly.pdbx_strand_id
1 'polypeptide(L)'
;LAISAIVPNSDRAMSLVPLALLPQIIFAGVIFSLDNPQLLQVLGAFFPARWAMAAMGSTIGLHGDKLTVDSFSNWGTLFSTFSQADAFFHLLLCWAILGAMIIIFGIAISWFLKMKDVRR
;
A
#
# COMPACT_ATOMS: atom_id res chain seq x y z
N LEU A 1 8.55 1.32 -12.50
CA LEU A 1 7.95 2.14 -13.59
C LEU A 1 7.96 3.63 -13.26
N ALA A 2 7.26 4.08 -12.21
CA ALA A 2 7.25 5.50 -11.82
C ALA A 2 8.65 6.09 -11.58
N ILE A 3 9.51 5.42 -10.81
CA ILE A 3 10.89 5.87 -10.56
C ILE A 3 11.68 5.98 -11.87
N SER A 4 11.58 4.98 -12.76
CA SER A 4 12.25 4.99 -14.07
C SER A 4 11.74 6.13 -14.98
N ALA A 5 10.45 6.48 -14.88
CA ALA A 5 9.87 7.58 -15.65
C ALA A 5 10.43 8.94 -15.22
N ILE A 6 10.76 9.12 -13.94
CA ILE A 6 11.27 10.38 -13.38
C ILE A 6 12.79 10.50 -13.59
N VAL A 7 13.53 9.43 -13.35
CA VAL A 7 15.00 9.47 -13.32
C VAL A 7 15.59 9.51 -14.75
N PRO A 8 16.64 10.31 -15.01
CA PRO A 8 17.22 10.44 -16.36
C PRO A 8 18.10 9.26 -16.80
N ASN A 9 18.61 8.43 -15.88
CA ASN A 9 19.46 7.28 -16.21
C ASN A 9 19.04 6.02 -15.42
N SER A 10 19.11 4.84 -16.04
CA SER A 10 18.65 3.57 -15.46
C SER A 10 19.42 3.16 -14.21
N ASP A 11 20.72 3.46 -14.16
CA ASP A 11 21.58 3.10 -13.03
C ASP A 11 21.19 3.86 -11.75
N ARG A 12 20.72 5.11 -11.91
CA ARG A 12 20.18 5.90 -10.80
C ARG A 12 18.81 5.39 -10.35
N ALA A 13 18.02 4.79 -11.23
CA ALA A 13 16.77 4.17 -10.82
C ALA A 13 17.04 2.93 -9.95
N MET A 14 18.06 2.14 -10.28
CA MET A 14 18.42 0.93 -9.54
C MET A 14 18.83 1.21 -8.09
N SER A 15 19.53 2.33 -7.84
CA SER A 15 19.91 2.72 -6.48
C SER A 15 18.78 3.39 -5.68
N LEU A 16 17.80 4.02 -6.35
CA LEU A 16 16.67 4.68 -5.69
C LEU A 16 15.52 3.74 -5.34
N VAL A 17 15.42 2.59 -6.02
CA VAL A 17 14.36 1.60 -5.76
C VAL A 17 14.38 1.10 -4.31
N PRO A 18 15.51 0.63 -3.74
CA PRO A 18 15.55 0.19 -2.35
C PRO A 18 15.15 1.29 -1.36
N LEU A 19 15.56 2.54 -1.62
CA LEU A 19 15.22 3.68 -0.77
C LEU A 19 13.72 3.95 -0.73
N ALA A 20 13.00 3.73 -1.84
CA ALA A 20 11.55 3.85 -1.89
C ALA A 20 10.81 2.63 -1.32
N LEU A 21 11.45 1.45 -1.34
CA LEU A 21 10.87 0.21 -0.80
C LEU A 21 10.99 0.11 0.73
N LEU A 22 12.05 0.66 1.33
CA LEU A 22 12.24 0.63 2.78
C LEU A 22 11.05 1.25 3.55
N PRO A 23 10.58 2.48 3.23
CA PRO A 23 9.38 3.03 3.84
C PRO A 23 8.15 2.16 3.59
N GLN A 24 7.99 1.60 2.38
CA GLN A 24 6.85 0.73 2.07
C GLN A 24 6.77 -0.49 2.99
N ILE A 25 7.90 -1.11 3.31
CA ILE A 25 7.97 -2.27 4.21
C ILE A 25 7.64 -1.84 5.65
N ILE A 26 8.18 -0.70 6.11
CA ILE A 26 7.92 -0.19 7.46
C ILE A 26 6.44 0.14 7.65
N PHE A 27 5.83 0.79 6.65
CA PHE A 27 4.44 1.24 6.69
C PHE A 27 3.42 0.19 6.21
N ALA A 28 3.86 -1.05 5.93
CA ALA A 28 2.96 -2.12 5.52
C ALA A 28 1.99 -2.55 6.64
N GLY A 29 2.25 -2.21 7.91
CA GLY A 29 1.39 -2.56 9.05
C GLY A 29 1.55 -4.01 9.54
N VAL A 30 2.57 -4.71 9.05
CA VAL A 30 2.80 -6.15 9.33
C VAL A 30 3.96 -6.35 10.31
N ILE A 31 5.09 -5.68 10.09
CA ILE A 31 6.27 -5.78 10.95
C ILE A 31 6.18 -4.79 12.11
N PHE A 32 5.62 -3.60 11.84
CA PHE A 32 5.43 -2.53 12.81
C PHE A 32 3.95 -2.20 12.90
N SER A 33 3.41 -2.16 14.12
CA SER A 33 2.07 -1.61 14.35
C SER A 33 2.12 -0.09 14.16
N LEU A 34 1.11 0.45 13.46
CA LEU A 34 0.97 1.87 13.15
C LEU A 34 -0.09 2.54 14.04
N ASP A 35 -0.66 1.80 15.00
CA ASP A 35 -1.75 2.27 15.87
C ASP A 35 -1.32 3.47 16.73
N ASN A 36 -0.03 3.61 17.07
CA ASN A 36 0.49 4.69 17.90
C ASN A 36 1.81 5.26 17.37
N PRO A 37 1.89 6.57 17.05
CA PRO A 37 0.77 7.54 16.99
C PRO A 37 -0.07 7.34 15.73
N GLN A 38 -1.38 7.62 15.81
CA GLN A 38 -2.34 7.42 14.72
C GLN A 38 -1.97 8.12 13.40
N LEU A 39 -1.14 9.16 13.45
CA LEU A 39 -0.56 9.80 12.26
C LEU A 39 0.15 8.79 11.34
N LEU A 40 0.76 7.73 11.89
CA LEU A 40 1.44 6.69 11.12
C LEU A 40 0.48 5.89 10.23
N GLN A 41 -0.79 5.74 10.63
CA GLN A 41 -1.80 5.09 9.78
C GLN A 41 -2.14 5.94 8.55
N VAL A 42 -2.23 7.26 8.72
CA VAL A 42 -2.49 8.21 7.63
C VAL A 42 -1.33 8.22 6.65
N LEU A 43 -0.10 8.27 7.16
CA LEU A 43 1.10 8.14 6.32
C LEU A 43 1.16 6.77 5.63
N GLY A 44 0.80 5.71 6.35
CA GLY A 44 0.73 4.35 5.85
C GLY A 44 -0.22 4.19 4.67
N ALA A 45 -1.34 4.93 4.65
CA ALA A 45 -2.35 4.85 3.60
C ALA A 45 -1.84 5.22 2.20
N PHE A 46 -0.73 5.94 2.10
CA PHE A 46 -0.10 6.27 0.81
C PHE A 46 0.74 5.13 0.24
N PHE A 47 1.04 4.09 1.02
CA PHE A 47 1.87 2.98 0.58
C PHE A 47 0.99 1.81 0.10
N PRO A 48 1.14 1.37 -1.17
CA PRO A 48 0.30 0.31 -1.72
C PRO A 48 0.51 -1.03 -1.00
N ALA A 49 1.71 -1.26 -0.44
CA ALA A 49 2.02 -2.45 0.35
C ALA A 49 1.09 -2.62 1.56
N ARG A 50 0.63 -1.53 2.19
CA ARG A 50 -0.31 -1.57 3.32
C ARG A 50 -1.64 -2.18 2.90
N TRP A 51 -2.23 -1.67 1.83
CA TRP A 51 -3.51 -2.16 1.30
C TRP A 51 -3.42 -3.59 0.77
N ALA A 52 -2.30 -3.95 0.14
CA ALA A 52 -2.06 -5.30 -0.36
C ALA A 52 -1.95 -6.32 0.79
N MET A 53 -1.17 -6.00 1.83
CA MET A 53 -1.06 -6.85 3.01
C MET A 53 -2.40 -6.97 3.75
N ALA A 54 -3.16 -5.87 3.84
CA ALA A 54 -4.46 -5.89 4.49
C ALA A 54 -5.49 -6.78 3.76
N ALA A 55 -5.55 -6.68 2.43
CA ALA A 55 -6.40 -7.55 1.61
C ALA A 55 -5.99 -9.03 1.71
N MET A 56 -4.68 -9.32 1.66
CA MET A 56 -4.17 -10.68 1.79
C MET A 56 -4.47 -11.28 3.17
N GLY A 57 -4.13 -10.56 4.25
CA GLY A 57 -4.39 -10.99 5.62
C GLY A 57 -5.87 -11.24 5.90
N SER A 58 -6.74 -10.34 5.41
CA SER A 58 -8.20 -10.50 5.56
C SER A 58 -8.74 -11.69 4.75
N THR A 59 -8.18 -11.99 3.57
CA THR A 59 -8.60 -13.15 2.74
C THR A 59 -8.32 -14.49 3.41
N ILE A 60 -7.17 -14.63 4.07
CA ILE A 60 -6.81 -15.85 4.79
C ILE A 60 -7.39 -15.91 6.21
N GLY A 61 -8.14 -14.89 6.62
CA GLY A 61 -8.83 -14.86 7.91
C GLY A 61 -7.94 -14.44 9.10
N LEU A 62 -6.82 -13.74 8.86
CA LEU A 62 -6.00 -13.20 9.95
C LEU A 62 -6.74 -12.10 10.71
N HIS A 63 -6.48 -12.03 12.02
CA HIS A 63 -7.10 -11.06 12.92
C HIS A 63 -6.04 -10.23 13.63
N GLY A 64 -6.20 -8.90 13.58
CA GLY A 64 -5.23 -7.97 14.17
C GLY A 64 -5.08 -8.14 15.69
N ASP A 65 -6.17 -8.47 16.38
CA ASP A 65 -6.22 -8.64 17.84
C ASP A 65 -5.37 -9.83 18.35
N LYS A 66 -5.22 -10.88 17.54
CA LYS A 66 -4.41 -12.07 17.87
C LYS A 66 -2.95 -11.93 17.49
N LEU A 67 -2.64 -10.99 16.60
CA LEU A 67 -1.32 -10.90 15.97
C LEU A 67 -0.46 -9.77 16.55
N THR A 68 -0.97 -8.95 17.48
CA THR A 68 -0.29 -7.75 18.00
C THR A 68 0.20 -6.78 16.91
N VAL A 69 -0.38 -6.91 15.72
CA VAL A 69 -0.13 -6.07 14.55
C VAL A 69 -1.21 -5.00 14.44
N ASP A 70 -1.02 -4.07 13.51
CA ASP A 70 -1.93 -2.97 13.24
C ASP A 70 -3.40 -3.44 13.12
N SER A 71 -4.25 -2.84 13.94
CA SER A 71 -5.68 -3.20 14.08
C SER A 71 -6.48 -2.99 12.79
N PHE A 72 -6.08 -2.01 11.98
CA PHE A 72 -6.72 -1.68 10.70
C PHE A 72 -6.47 -2.74 9.62
N SER A 73 -5.33 -3.43 9.66
CA SER A 73 -4.87 -4.19 8.50
C SER A 73 -5.50 -5.58 8.38
N ASN A 74 -6.05 -6.18 9.44
CA ASN A 74 -6.45 -7.58 9.42
C ASN A 74 -7.88 -7.79 9.92
N TRP A 75 -8.85 -7.75 9.00
CA TRP A 75 -10.29 -7.95 9.25
C TRP A 75 -10.72 -9.34 8.77
N GLY A 76 -10.13 -10.39 9.33
CA GLY A 76 -10.51 -11.77 9.05
C GLY A 76 -11.87 -12.14 9.64
N THR A 77 -12.54 -13.13 9.05
CA THR A 77 -13.85 -13.66 9.51
C THR A 77 -13.74 -14.88 10.42
N LEU A 78 -12.57 -15.54 10.47
CA LEU A 78 -12.33 -16.68 11.35
C LEU A 78 -12.03 -16.17 12.78
N PHE A 79 -12.86 -16.53 13.76
CA PHE A 79 -12.79 -16.05 15.16
C PHE A 79 -12.92 -14.52 15.33
N SER A 80 -13.77 -13.91 14.49
CA SER A 80 -13.93 -12.45 14.34
C SER A 80 -15.00 -11.85 15.23
N THR A 81 -14.79 -10.61 15.68
CA THR A 81 -15.85 -9.73 16.19
C THR A 81 -16.58 -8.97 15.07
N PHE A 82 -16.06 -9.00 13.84
CA PHE A 82 -16.64 -8.35 12.68
C PHE A 82 -17.61 -9.28 11.95
N SER A 83 -18.69 -8.70 11.41
CA SER A 83 -19.62 -9.43 10.56
C SER A 83 -18.94 -9.85 9.25
N GLN A 84 -19.43 -10.95 8.64
CA GLN A 84 -19.01 -11.35 7.29
C GLN A 84 -19.19 -10.21 6.28
N ALA A 85 -20.23 -9.38 6.46
CA ALA A 85 -20.47 -8.20 5.62
C ALA A 85 -19.34 -7.15 5.77
N ASP A 86 -18.89 -6.88 7.00
CA ASP A 86 -17.87 -5.87 7.27
C ASP A 86 -16.51 -6.28 6.68
N ALA A 87 -16.15 -7.55 6.82
CA ALA A 87 -14.93 -8.11 6.21
C ALA A 87 -14.97 -8.02 4.68
N PHE A 88 -16.14 -8.28 4.08
CA PHE A 88 -16.33 -8.12 2.64
C PHE A 88 -16.15 -6.67 2.18
N PHE A 89 -16.77 -5.71 2.88
CA PHE A 89 -16.64 -4.29 2.56
C PHE A 89 -15.20 -3.80 2.74
N HIS A 90 -14.49 -4.25 3.77
CA HIS A 90 -13.09 -3.93 3.99
C HIS A 90 -12.20 -4.43 2.85
N LEU A 91 -12.41 -5.68 2.43
CA LEU A 91 -11.68 -6.28 1.32
C LEU A 91 -11.95 -5.52 0.02
N LEU A 92 -13.23 -5.22 -0.27
CA LEU A 92 -13.62 -4.43 -1.44
C LEU A 92 -12.99 -3.03 -1.42
N LEU A 93 -12.93 -2.37 -0.26
CA LEU A 93 -12.27 -1.08 -0.09
C LEU A 93 -10.77 -1.18 -0.37
N CYS A 94 -10.09 -2.21 0.13
CA CYS A 94 -8.66 -2.41 -0.11
C CYS A 94 -8.37 -2.59 -1.62
N TRP A 95 -9.16 -3.41 -2.30
CA TRP A 95 -9.05 -3.61 -3.74
C TRP A 95 -9.37 -2.34 -4.53
N ALA A 96 -10.41 -1.59 -4.13
CA ALA A 96 -10.78 -0.34 -4.77
C ALA A 96 -9.65 0.70 -4.68
N ILE A 97 -9.00 0.82 -3.52
CA ILE A 97 -7.88 1.75 -3.32
C ILE A 97 -6.66 1.33 -4.14
N LEU A 98 -6.32 0.04 -4.16
CA LEU A 98 -5.24 -0.46 -5.02
C LEU A 98 -5.51 -0.15 -6.50
N GLY A 99 -6.75 -0.37 -6.96
CA GLY A 99 -7.19 -0.01 -8.31
C GLY A 99 -7.05 1.49 -8.59
N ALA A 100 -7.47 2.34 -7.65
CA ALA A 100 -7.31 3.78 -7.75
C ALA A 100 -5.83 4.21 -7.82
N MET A 101 -4.95 3.60 -7.01
CA MET A 101 -3.52 3.88 -7.03
C MET A 101 -2.88 3.49 -8.36
N ILE A 102 -3.29 2.38 -8.99
CA ILE A 102 -2.83 1.99 -10.33
C ILE A 102 -3.18 3.08 -11.35
N ILE A 103 -4.41 3.57 -11.33
CA ILE A 103 -4.86 4.65 -12.24
C ILE A 103 -4.04 5.92 -12.00
N ILE A 104 -3.89 6.35 -10.73
CA ILE A 104 -3.13 7.55 -10.36
C ILE A 104 -1.67 7.43 -10.81
N PHE A 105 -0.99 6.32 -10.51
CA PHE A 105 0.39 6.11 -10.93
C PHE A 105 0.52 5.99 -12.44
N GLY A 106 -0.44 5.37 -13.13
CA GLY A 106 -0.48 5.30 -14.59
C GLY A 106 -0.58 6.68 -15.24
N ILE A 107 -1.45 7.55 -14.71
CA ILE A 107 -1.57 8.95 -15.15
C ILE A 107 -0.27 9.72 -14.87
N ALA A 108 0.29 9.58 -13.67
CA ALA A 108 1.52 10.25 -13.30
C ALA A 108 2.70 9.83 -14.20
N ILE A 109 2.85 8.54 -14.47
CA ILE A 109 3.85 8.01 -15.39
C ILE A 109 3.66 8.61 -16.78
N SER A 110 2.44 8.56 -17.31
CA SER A 110 2.13 9.10 -18.65
C SER A 110 2.46 10.59 -18.75
N TRP A 111 2.16 11.36 -17.71
CA TRP A 111 2.50 12.77 -17.60
C TRP A 111 4.02 13.00 -17.62
N PHE A 112 4.78 12.30 -16.77
CA PHE A 112 6.24 12.46 -16.70
C PHE A 112 6.93 12.07 -18.00
N LEU A 113 6.43 11.04 -18.70
CA LEU A 113 6.92 10.66 -20.01
C LEU A 113 6.66 11.75 -21.05
N LYS A 114 5.46 12.33 -21.10
CA LYS A 114 5.13 13.45 -22.00
C LYS A 114 6.02 14.67 -21.76
N MET A 115 6.30 15.01 -20.50
CA MET A 115 7.19 16.13 -20.17
C MET A 115 8.63 15.91 -20.61
N LYS A 116 9.12 14.66 -20.56
CA LYS A 116 10.46 14.32 -21.06
C LYS A 116 10.53 14.40 -22.59
N ASP A 117 9.47 14.00 -23.27
CA ASP A 117 9.41 14.01 -24.73
C ASP A 117 9.41 15.45 -25.29
N VAL A 118 8.65 16.36 -24.68
CA VAL A 118 8.58 17.78 -25.09
C VAL A 118 9.88 18.57 -24.82
N ARG A 119 10.77 18.06 -23.95
CA ARG A 119 12.04 18.71 -23.61
C ARG A 119 13.23 18.26 -24.48
N ARG A 120 13.04 17.29 -25.38
CA ARG A 120 14.03 16.92 -26.41
C ARG A 120 13.77 17.69 -27.70
#